data_AF-A0A2T6LUT2-F1
#
_entry.id   AF-A0A2T6LUT2-F1
#
_cell.length_a   1.000
_cell.length_b   1.000
_cell.length_c   1.000
_cell.angle_alpha   90.00
_cell.angle_beta   90.00
_cell.angle_gamma   90.00
#
_symmetry.space_group_name_H-M   'P 1'
#
loop_
_entity.id
_entity.type
_entity.pdbx_description
1 polymer ?
#
loop_
_entity_poly.entity_id
_entity_poly.type
_entity_poly.pdbx_seq_one_letter_code
_entity_poly.pdbx_strand_id
1 'polypeptide(L)'
;MTLSPLFANICGFIGMACIILAYGYTTREGAHGRRPNPFVQHGTNLAGAVLLTVSLMVNLNPASLVLEGFWSAIALWGLGKALHDRRNKAR
;
A
#
# COMPACT_ATOMS: atom_id res chain seq x y z
N MET A 1 20.78 -16.54 1.91
CA MET A 1 20.70 -15.39 2.83
C MET A 1 19.29 -15.40 3.42
N THR A 2 19.11 -15.96 4.62
CA THR A 2 17.78 -16.00 5.28
C THR A 2 17.52 -14.64 5.92
N LEU A 3 16.33 -14.07 5.69
CA LEU A 3 15.90 -12.83 6.37
C LEU A 3 15.84 -13.09 7.88
N SER A 4 16.34 -12.16 8.70
CA SER A 4 16.25 -12.31 10.16
C SER A 4 14.80 -12.07 10.65
N PRO A 5 14.33 -12.77 11.70
CA PRO A 5 13.00 -12.55 12.25
C PRO A 5 12.75 -11.11 12.69
N LEU A 6 13.77 -10.45 13.25
CA LEU A 6 13.70 -9.04 13.63
C LEU A 6 13.45 -8.14 12.42
N PHE A 7 14.19 -8.35 11.33
CA PHE A 7 14.00 -7.59 10.09
C PHE A 7 12.59 -7.79 9.52
N ALA A 8 12.11 -9.04 9.48
CA ALA A 8 10.76 -9.36 9.01
C ALA A 8 9.68 -8.63 9.85
N ASN A 9 9.83 -8.61 11.18
CA ASN A 9 8.91 -7.89 12.06
C ASN A 9 8.94 -6.38 11.81
N ILE A 10 10.12 -5.79 11.64
CA ILE A 10 10.27 -4.36 11.31
C ILE A 10 9.57 -4.05 9.99
N CYS A 11 9.79 -4.85 8.94
CA CYS A 11 9.07 -4.71 7.67
C CYS A 11 7.55 -4.81 7.87
N GLY A 12 7.08 -5.78 8.67
CA GLY A 12 5.66 -5.93 8.98
C GLY A 12 5.05 -4.71 9.66
N PHE A 13 5.70 -4.18 10.69
CA PHE A 13 5.22 -2.99 11.41
C PHE A 13 5.23 -1.73 10.54
N ILE A 14 6.29 -1.50 9.77
CA ILE A 14 6.35 -0.36 8.84
C ILE A 14 5.28 -0.52 7.75
N GLY A 15 5.12 -1.74 7.22
CA GLY A 15 4.13 -2.01 6.18
C GLY A 15 2.70 -1.76 6.66
N MET A 16 2.36 -2.26 7.86
CA MET A 16 1.10 -1.97 8.53
C MET A 16 0.90 -0.46 8.73
N ALA A 17 1.91 0.25 9.23
CA ALA A 17 1.83 1.70 9.42
C ALA A 17 1.54 2.43 8.10
N CYS A 18 2.20 2.05 7.00
CA CYS A 18 1.94 2.60 5.68
C CYS A 18 0.48 2.41 5.23
N ILE A 19 -0.07 1.19 5.32
CA ILE A 19 -1.46 0.90 4.91
C ILE A 19 -2.46 1.69 5.77
N ILE A 20 -2.29 1.66 7.10
CA ILE A 20 -3.20 2.35 8.02
C ILE A 20 -3.15 3.87 7.83
N LEU A 21 -1.96 4.44 7.63
CA LEU A 21 -1.83 5.88 7.36
C LEU A 21 -2.42 6.28 6.00
N ALA A 22 -2.27 5.44 4.97
CA ALA A 22 -2.91 5.66 3.67
C ALA A 22 -4.45 5.63 3.76
N TYR A 23 -5.00 4.69 4.51
CA TYR A 23 -6.43 4.60 4.78
C TYR A 23 -6.93 5.79 5.63
N GLY A 24 -6.20 6.16 6.68
CA GLY A 24 -6.49 7.31 7.52
C GLY A 24 -6.46 8.62 6.74
N TYR A 25 -5.47 8.81 5.86
CA TYR A 25 -5.40 9.95 4.93
C TYR A 25 -6.65 10.02 4.04
N THR A 26 -7.03 8.90 3.41
CA THR A 26 -8.21 8.82 2.55
C THR A 26 -9.50 9.16 3.30
N THR A 27 -9.65 8.60 4.50
CA THR A 27 -10.80 8.83 5.38
C THR A 27 -10.90 10.31 5.79
N ARG A 28 -9.77 10.91 6.20
CA ARG A 28 -9.65 12.34 6.52
C ARG A 28 -10.06 13.22 5.34
N GLU A 29 -9.51 12.98 4.15
CA GLU A 29 -9.80 13.83 2.99
C GLU A 29 -11.28 13.73 2.61
N GLY A 30 -11.86 12.53 2.66
CA GLY A 30 -13.30 12.31 2.47
C GLY A 30 -14.16 13.07 3.49
N ALA A 31 -13.81 13.02 4.78
CA ALA A 31 -14.50 13.76 5.83
C ALA A 31 -14.46 15.29 5.64
N HIS A 32 -13.44 15.80 4.94
CA HIS A 32 -13.30 17.22 4.60
C HIS A 32 -13.82 17.58 3.20
N GLY A 33 -14.53 16.68 2.51
CA GLY A 33 -15.04 16.92 1.16
C GLY A 33 -13.95 17.06 0.09
N ARG A 34 -12.73 16.63 0.38
CA ARG A 34 -11.57 16.70 -0.51
C ARG A 34 -11.30 15.34 -1.16
N ARG A 35 -10.70 15.37 -2.34
CA ARG A 35 -10.26 14.14 -3.02
C ARG A 35 -8.80 13.85 -2.62
N PRO A 36 -8.49 12.63 -2.13
CA PRO A 36 -7.11 12.28 -1.80
C PRO A 36 -6.24 12.29 -3.06
N ASN A 37 -4.96 12.64 -2.89
CA ASN A 37 -3.98 12.50 -3.95
C ASN A 37 -3.75 10.99 -4.21
N PRO A 38 -4.04 10.47 -5.43
CA PRO A 38 -3.97 9.05 -5.71
C PRO A 38 -2.55 8.49 -5.62
N PHE A 39 -1.51 9.31 -5.86
CA PHE A 39 -0.11 8.88 -5.73
C PHE A 39 0.29 8.68 -4.27
N VAL A 40 -0.20 9.55 -3.38
CA VAL A 40 0.05 9.42 -1.93
C VAL A 40 -0.73 8.24 -1.38
N GLN A 41 -2.04 8.15 -1.68
CA GLN A 41 -2.90 7.07 -1.22
C GLN A 41 -2.41 5.70 -1.68
N HIS A 42 -2.37 5.48 -2.99
CA HIS A 42 -2.07 4.15 -3.54
C HIS A 42 -0.58 3.83 -3.48
N GLY A 43 0.31 4.83 -3.62
CA GLY A 43 1.76 4.62 -3.49
C GLY A 43 2.16 4.19 -2.09
N THR A 44 1.64 4.86 -1.05
CA THR A 44 1.91 4.48 0.35
C THR A 44 1.31 3.12 0.67
N ASN A 45 0.09 2.83 0.21
CA ASN A 45 -0.53 1.52 0.39
C ASN A 45 0.28 0.39 -0.28
N LEU A 46 0.75 0.60 -1.51
CA LEU A 46 1.56 -0.38 -2.24
C LEU A 46 2.91 -0.63 -1.55
N ALA A 47 3.59 0.43 -1.10
CA ALA A 47 4.81 0.28 -0.30
C ALA A 47 4.56 -0.53 0.98
N GLY A 48 3.42 -0.28 1.63
CA GLY A 48 2.99 -1.04 2.80
C GLY A 48 2.78 -2.53 2.52
N ALA A 49 2.03 -2.85 1.46
CA ALA A 49 1.75 -4.22 1.05
C ALA A 49 3.01 -5.00 0.64
N VAL A 50 3.97 -4.34 -0.02
CA VAL A 50 5.27 -4.94 -0.36
C VAL A 50 6.06 -5.29 0.90
N LEU A 51 6.13 -4.39 1.88
CA LEU A 51 6.83 -4.63 3.15
C LEU A 51 6.16 -5.74 3.98
N LEU A 52 4.82 -5.79 4.02
CA LEU A 52 4.08 -6.88 4.66
C LEU A 52 4.34 -8.21 3.95
N THR A 53 4.41 -8.22 2.62
CA THR A 53 4.76 -9.42 1.85
C THR A 53 6.15 -9.94 2.21
N VAL A 54 7.15 -9.05 2.40
CA VAL A 54 8.49 -9.44 2.90
C VAL A 54 8.42 -10.08 4.28
N SER A 55 7.61 -9.54 5.20
CA SER A 55 7.39 -10.14 6.52
C SER A 55 6.75 -11.53 6.44
N LEU A 56 5.76 -11.70 5.56
CA LEU A 56 5.02 -12.94 5.34
C LEU A 56 5.85 -14.03 4.67
N MET A 57 6.98 -13.71 4.04
CA MET A 57 7.94 -14.73 3.58
C MET A 57 8.65 -15.45 4.73
N VAL A 58 8.67 -14.85 5.93
CA VAL A 58 9.27 -15.44 7.15
C VAL A 58 8.20 -15.95 8.10
N ASN A 59 7.15 -15.16 8.33
CA ASN A 59 6.04 -15.48 9.22
C ASN A 59 4.77 -15.74 8.39
N LEU A 60 4.77 -16.82 7.61
CA LEU A 60 3.73 -17.04 6.60
C LEU A 60 2.33 -17.16 7.20
N ASN A 61 1.44 -16.28 6.73
CA ASN A 61 0.00 -16.39 6.90
C ASN A 61 -0.64 -16.32 5.50
N PRO A 62 -1.20 -17.42 4.98
CA PRO A 62 -1.76 -17.45 3.62
C PRO A 62 -2.89 -16.45 3.40
N ALA A 63 -3.77 -16.26 4.40
CA ALA A 63 -4.87 -15.32 4.29
C ALA A 63 -4.37 -13.87 4.21
N SER A 64 -3.39 -13.51 5.05
CA SER A 64 -2.73 -12.20 4.98
C SER A 64 -2.00 -12.00 3.66
N LEU A 65 -1.31 -13.02 3.13
CA LEU A 65 -0.60 -12.91 1.86
C LEU A 65 -1.56 -12.63 0.69
N VAL A 66 -2.71 -13.31 0.65
CA VAL A 66 -3.76 -13.05 -0.34
C VAL A 66 -4.33 -11.64 -0.19
N LEU A 67 -4.55 -11.18 1.05
CA LEU A 67 -5.00 -9.81 1.32
C LEU A 67 -4.00 -8.77 0.78
N GLU A 68 -2.70 -8.94 1.01
CA GLU A 68 -1.68 -8.03 0.47
C GLU A 68 -1.62 -8.07 -1.06
N GLY A 69 -1.91 -9.22 -1.67
CA GLY A 69 -2.12 -9.35 -3.11
C GLY A 69 -3.26 -8.45 -3.61
N PHE A 70 -4.41 -8.46 -2.94
CA PHE A 70 -5.53 -7.58 -3.27
C PHE A 70 -5.19 -6.10 -3.07
N TRP A 71 -4.57 -5.73 -1.96
CA TRP A 71 -4.12 -4.36 -1.71
C TRP A 71 -3.17 -3.85 -2.78
N SER A 72 -2.22 -4.69 -3.19
CA SER A 72 -1.27 -4.38 -4.25
C SER A 72 -1.97 -4.19 -5.60
N ALA A 73 -2.91 -5.09 -5.96
CA ALA A 73 -3.66 -4.99 -7.21
C ALA A 73 -4.51 -3.71 -7.29
N ILE A 74 -5.22 -3.37 -6.21
CA ILE A 74 -6.03 -2.14 -6.13
C ILE A 74 -5.13 -0.90 -6.22
N ALA A 75 -4.00 -0.90 -5.53
CA ALA A 75 -3.06 0.22 -5.56
C ALA A 75 -2.41 0.41 -6.93
N LEU A 76 -1.98 -0.67 -7.59
CA LEU A 76 -1.44 -0.64 -8.95
C LEU A 76 -2.46 -0.10 -9.95
N TRP A 77 -3.71 -0.54 -9.85
CA TRP A 77 -4.80 -0.01 -10.68
C TRP A 77 -5.02 1.49 -10.44
N GLY A 78 -5.11 1.93 -9.19
CA GLY A 78 -5.28 3.34 -8.82
C GLY A 78 -4.13 4.23 -9.30
N LEU A 79 -2.88 3.77 -9.17
CA LEU A 79 -1.70 4.46 -9.70
C LEU A 79 -1.72 4.51 -11.23
N GLY A 80 -2.02 3.39 -11.90
CA GLY A 80 -2.11 3.32 -13.36
C GLY A 80 -3.14 4.27 -13.93
N LYS A 81 -4.33 4.34 -13.31
CA LYS A 81 -5.37 5.30 -13.65
C LYS A 81 -4.89 6.75 -13.46
N ALA A 82 -4.27 7.08 -12.33
CA ALA A 82 -3.76 8.42 -12.07
C ALA A 82 -2.68 8.87 -13.07
N LEU A 83 -1.82 7.93 -13.49
CA LEU A 83 -0.83 8.17 -14.55
C LEU A 83 -1.50 8.41 -15.91
N HIS A 84 -2.51 7.63 -16.26
CA HIS A 84 -3.29 7.81 -17.48
C HIS A 84 -3.97 9.19 -17.53
N ASP A 85 -4.66 9.57 -16.44
CA ASP A 85 -5.36 10.86 -16.35
C ASP A 85 -4.40 12.05 -16.44
N ARG A 86 -3.21 11.96 -15.81
CA ARG A 86 -2.18 13.00 -15.92
C ARG A 86 -1.66 13.17 -17.35
N ARG A 87 -1.49 12.07 -18.08
CA ARG A 87 -1.04 12.11 -19.49
C ARG A 87 -2.10 12.75 -20.39
N ASN A 88 -3.38 12.48 -20.16
CA ASN A 88 -4.47 13.05 -20.95
C ASN A 88 -4.65 14.56 -20.71
N LYS A 89 -4.39 15.04 -19.49
CA LYS A 89 -4.44 16.49 -19.18
C LYS A 89 -3.25 17.28 -19.74
N ALA A 90 -2.16 16.60 -20.07
CA ALA A 90 -0.94 17.22 -20.61
C ALA A 90 -0.92 17.26 -22.15
N ARG A 91 -1.92 16.65 -22.81
CA ARG A 91 -2.19 16.74 -24.24
C ARG A 91 -3.25 17.79 -24.50
#